data_AF-A0A5D8ZIC8-F1
#
_entry.id   AF-A0A5D8ZIC8-F1
#
_cell.length_a   1.000
_cell.length_b   1.000
_cell.length_c   1.000
_cell.angle_alpha   90.00
_cell.angle_beta   90.00
_cell.angle_gamma   90.00
#
_symmetry.space_group_name_H-M   'P 1'
#
loop_
_entity.id
_entity.type
_entity.pdbx_description
1 polymer ?
#
loop_
_entity_poly.entity_id
_entity_poly.type
_entity_poly.pdbx_seq_one_letter_code
_entity_poly.pdbx_strand_id
1 'polypeptide(L)'
;MNKKLILSITLLLTGFVYSQVGINTNNPSATLDLVSKGNTSSTKAMEINNAAAKEMVTILNNGNVGIGQSLPTASLHVKNLVSPAFRLEDGTQGAGKVLTSDTNGNSSWVYPALKAISGNLPTSLVSFSSYGTGNPPNISMYTGGYINLPPGKWLISFGSIASMGQNDRINTTDAQLWCTAFLSDSNAGAGTITADYISAYTGQRGSGGSIGRGMNRTMVIGSIAVNNVNGGNKTYYLWANQELETAPAGPSQININGTSTAGYWINLFGNGNWERYFYAIPIQ
;
A
#
# COMPACT_ATOMS: atom_id res chain seq x y z
N MET A 1 34.74 -76.10 22.50
CA MET A 1 33.55 -75.23 22.65
C MET A 1 32.40 -75.85 21.85
N ASN A 2 31.22 -76.03 22.46
CA ASN A 2 30.14 -76.81 21.85
C ASN A 2 29.56 -76.06 20.64
N LYS A 3 29.54 -76.67 19.44
CA LYS A 3 29.13 -75.98 18.18
C LYS A 3 27.73 -75.36 18.28
N LYS A 4 26.84 -75.98 19.07
CA LYS A 4 25.50 -75.45 19.37
C LYS A 4 25.54 -74.17 20.21
N LEU A 5 26.46 -74.09 21.17
CA LEU A 5 26.66 -72.90 22.02
C LEU A 5 27.21 -71.72 21.21
N ILE A 6 28.11 -71.98 20.26
CA ILE A 6 28.63 -70.98 19.32
C ILE A 6 27.47 -70.43 18.47
N LEU A 7 26.68 -71.30 17.84
CA LEU A 7 25.57 -70.88 16.98
C LEU A 7 24.52 -70.05 17.74
N SER A 8 24.18 -70.44 18.98
CA SER A 8 23.26 -69.69 19.83
C SER A 8 23.81 -68.32 20.24
N ILE A 9 25.11 -68.24 20.56
CA ILE A 9 25.77 -66.97 20.88
C ILE A 9 25.81 -66.05 19.65
N THR A 10 26.09 -66.58 18.45
CA THR A 10 26.09 -65.79 17.21
C THR A 10 24.71 -65.25 16.86
N LEU A 11 23.65 -66.04 17.08
CA LEU A 11 22.26 -65.63 16.79
C LEU A 11 21.70 -64.62 17.81
N LEU A 12 22.19 -64.64 19.06
CA LEU A 12 21.87 -63.63 20.07
C LEU A 12 22.71 -62.34 19.93
N LEU A 13 23.86 -62.41 19.24
CA LEU A 13 24.75 -61.27 18.97
C LEU A 13 24.37 -60.49 17.69
N THR A 14 23.45 -61.00 16.85
CA THR A 14 22.89 -60.20 15.75
C THR A 14 21.86 -59.22 16.32
N GLY A 15 22.37 -58.13 16.92
CA GLY A 15 21.58 -57.04 17.46
C GLY A 15 20.67 -56.40 16.40
N PHE A 16 19.66 -55.68 16.87
CA PHE A 16 18.66 -54.94 16.10
C PHE A 16 19.21 -54.32 14.80
N VAL A 17 19.10 -55.05 13.69
CA VAL A 17 19.38 -54.49 12.37
C VAL A 17 18.19 -53.60 12.00
N TYR A 18 18.40 -52.29 12.09
CA TYR A 18 17.45 -51.32 11.54
C TYR A 18 17.36 -51.55 10.03
N SER A 19 16.14 -51.72 9.50
CA SER A 19 15.87 -51.91 8.06
C SER A 19 16.04 -50.61 7.25
N GLN A 20 17.10 -49.84 7.54
CA GLN A 20 17.41 -48.61 6.85
C GLN A 20 18.17 -48.92 5.55
N VAL A 21 17.84 -48.20 4.49
CA VAL A 21 18.53 -48.28 3.20
C VAL A 21 19.42 -47.05 3.05
N GLY A 22 20.74 -47.25 3.15
CA GLY A 22 21.73 -46.23 2.85
C GLY A 22 22.19 -46.32 1.39
N ILE A 23 22.11 -45.23 0.65
CA ILE A 23 22.72 -45.08 -0.68
C ILE A 23 23.91 -44.13 -0.53
N ASN A 24 25.13 -44.66 -0.73
CA ASN A 24 26.38 -43.92 -0.60
C ASN A 24 26.65 -43.37 0.83
N THR A 25 26.09 -44.02 1.87
CA THR A 25 26.39 -43.77 3.29
C THR A 25 26.37 -45.08 4.08
N ASN A 26 27.31 -45.24 5.01
CA ASN A 26 27.38 -46.39 5.93
C ASN A 26 26.64 -46.13 7.25
N ASN A 27 26.20 -44.90 7.47
CA ASN A 27 25.54 -44.45 8.68
C ASN A 27 24.22 -43.76 8.29
N PRO A 28 23.24 -44.50 7.74
CA PRO A 28 21.96 -43.91 7.36
C PRO A 28 21.26 -43.32 8.59
N SER A 29 20.83 -42.07 8.46
CA SER A 29 20.16 -41.29 9.51
C SER A 29 18.62 -41.30 9.38
N ALA A 30 18.10 -41.84 8.28
CA ALA A 30 16.67 -41.99 7.98
C ALA A 30 16.39 -43.41 7.42
N THR A 31 15.12 -43.79 7.28
CA THR A 31 14.72 -45.07 6.67
C THR A 31 15.28 -45.25 5.26
N LEU A 32 15.34 -44.18 4.49
CA LEU A 32 16.09 -44.07 3.24
C LEU A 32 16.99 -42.85 3.36
N ASP A 33 18.30 -43.07 3.34
CA ASP A 33 19.29 -41.99 3.39
C ASP A 33 20.17 -42.06 2.15
N LEU A 34 20.12 -41.00 1.34
CA LEU A 34 20.92 -40.85 0.14
C LEU A 34 21.88 -39.68 0.32
N VAL A 35 23.17 -39.96 0.21
CA VAL A 35 24.22 -38.94 0.25
C VAL A 35 24.80 -38.79 -1.14
N SER A 36 24.65 -37.63 -1.76
CA SER A 36 25.27 -37.35 -3.05
C SER A 36 26.80 -37.37 -2.95
N LYS A 37 27.48 -37.82 -4.01
CA LYS A 37 28.95 -37.75 -4.09
C LYS A 37 29.46 -36.32 -4.35
N GLY A 38 28.65 -35.51 -5.03
CA GLY A 38 28.94 -34.09 -5.29
C GLY A 38 28.08 -33.16 -4.44
N ASN A 39 28.40 -31.87 -4.48
CA ASN A 39 27.70 -30.80 -3.76
C ASN A 39 27.39 -29.57 -4.66
N THR A 40 27.56 -29.70 -5.98
CA THR A 40 27.30 -28.64 -6.97
C THR A 40 26.01 -28.90 -7.75
N SER A 41 25.56 -27.95 -8.56
CA SER A 41 24.37 -28.12 -9.42
C SER A 41 24.63 -28.95 -10.70
N SER A 42 25.85 -29.48 -10.88
CA SER A 42 26.24 -30.16 -12.13
C SER A 42 25.69 -31.57 -12.27
N THR A 43 25.31 -32.18 -11.15
CA THR A 43 24.84 -33.57 -11.09
C THR A 43 23.68 -33.71 -10.11
N LYS A 44 22.96 -34.83 -10.21
CA LYS A 44 21.73 -35.09 -9.47
C LYS A 44 22.00 -35.99 -8.27
N ALA A 45 21.35 -35.68 -7.16
CA ALA A 45 21.27 -36.53 -5.98
C ALA A 45 20.16 -37.57 -6.17
N MET A 46 19.03 -37.15 -6.74
CA MET A 46 17.87 -38.01 -6.99
C MET A 46 17.17 -37.61 -8.28
N GLU A 47 16.68 -38.60 -9.01
CA GLU A 47 15.91 -38.44 -10.24
C GLU A 47 14.77 -39.47 -10.26
N ILE A 48 13.55 -39.02 -10.55
CA ILE A 48 12.40 -39.90 -10.80
C ILE A 48 11.96 -39.69 -12.24
N ASN A 49 11.96 -40.77 -13.01
CA ASN A 49 11.52 -40.80 -14.41
C ASN A 49 10.15 -41.48 -14.54
N ASN A 50 9.37 -41.09 -15.55
CA ASN A 50 8.20 -41.85 -15.98
C ASN A 50 8.59 -42.97 -16.97
N ALA A 51 7.61 -43.78 -17.39
CA ALA A 51 7.82 -44.89 -18.33
C ALA A 51 8.32 -44.45 -19.72
N ALA A 52 8.20 -43.17 -20.07
CA ALA A 52 8.71 -42.58 -21.31
C ALA A 52 10.10 -41.95 -21.14
N ALA A 53 10.81 -42.25 -20.05
CA ALA A 53 12.10 -41.66 -19.69
C ALA A 53 12.08 -40.13 -19.55
N LYS A 54 10.91 -39.55 -19.25
CA LYS A 54 10.78 -38.14 -18.90
C LYS A 54 10.99 -37.97 -17.41
N GLU A 55 11.93 -37.09 -17.07
CA GLU A 55 12.21 -36.69 -15.70
C GLU A 55 11.02 -35.90 -15.12
N MET A 56 10.45 -36.45 -14.04
CA MET A 56 9.31 -35.88 -13.32
C MET A 56 9.75 -35.10 -12.10
N VAL A 57 10.72 -35.63 -11.34
CA VAL A 57 11.27 -35.01 -10.14
C VAL A 57 12.79 -35.08 -10.19
N THR A 58 13.42 -33.96 -9.87
CA THR A 58 14.88 -33.82 -9.80
C THR A 58 15.26 -33.25 -8.46
N ILE A 59 16.29 -33.79 -7.83
CA ILE A 59 17.01 -33.13 -6.75
C ILE A 59 18.47 -33.04 -7.17
N LEU A 60 18.98 -31.83 -7.37
CA LEU A 60 20.39 -31.60 -7.68
C LEU A 60 21.26 -31.78 -6.42
N ASN A 61 22.55 -32.02 -6.62
CA ASN A 61 23.51 -32.20 -5.52
C ASN A 61 23.71 -30.92 -4.66
N ASN A 62 23.27 -29.76 -5.15
CA ASN A 62 23.20 -28.52 -4.37
C ASN A 62 21.87 -28.32 -3.63
N GLY A 63 20.96 -29.30 -3.68
CA GLY A 63 19.67 -29.28 -2.99
C GLY A 63 18.50 -28.65 -3.75
N ASN A 64 18.72 -28.11 -4.96
CA ASN A 64 17.61 -27.57 -5.76
C ASN A 64 16.67 -28.69 -6.22
N VAL A 65 15.37 -28.47 -6.01
CA VAL A 65 14.30 -29.41 -6.36
C VAL A 65 13.57 -28.94 -7.62
N GLY A 66 13.46 -29.81 -8.61
CA GLY A 66 12.70 -29.59 -9.83
C GLY A 66 11.48 -30.51 -9.89
N ILE A 67 10.34 -29.98 -10.31
CA ILE A 67 9.15 -30.76 -10.70
C ILE A 67 8.86 -30.44 -12.17
N GLY A 68 9.01 -31.43 -13.04
CA GLY A 68 8.98 -31.25 -14.50
C GLY A 68 10.14 -30.42 -15.06
N GLN A 69 11.20 -30.21 -14.27
CA GLN A 69 12.38 -29.43 -14.62
C GLN A 69 13.66 -30.18 -14.21
N SER A 70 14.47 -30.58 -15.19
CA SER A 70 15.70 -31.35 -14.98
C SER A 70 16.90 -30.53 -14.50
N LEU A 71 16.85 -29.21 -14.71
CA LEU A 71 17.89 -28.25 -14.32
C LEU A 71 17.26 -27.11 -13.51
N PRO A 72 16.82 -27.35 -12.26
CA PRO A 72 16.20 -26.32 -11.44
C PRO A 72 17.20 -25.21 -11.08
N THR A 73 16.84 -23.97 -11.46
CA THR A 73 17.62 -22.75 -11.21
C THR A 73 17.24 -22.02 -9.91
N ALA A 74 16.21 -22.49 -9.21
CA ALA A 74 15.79 -22.02 -7.89
C ALA A 74 15.69 -23.22 -6.95
N SER A 75 15.66 -22.97 -5.63
CA SER A 75 15.54 -24.03 -4.62
C SER A 75 14.33 -24.93 -4.84
N LEU A 76 13.23 -24.37 -5.34
CA LEU A 76 12.10 -25.11 -5.90
C LEU A 76 11.76 -24.52 -7.27
N HIS A 77 11.80 -25.34 -8.32
CA HIS A 77 11.43 -24.94 -9.69
C HIS A 77 10.37 -25.91 -10.22
N VAL A 78 9.12 -25.42 -10.34
CA VAL A 78 8.02 -26.18 -10.94
C VAL A 78 7.81 -25.71 -12.37
N LYS A 79 8.00 -26.61 -13.35
CA LYS A 79 7.79 -26.32 -14.77
C LYS A 79 6.71 -27.26 -15.31
N ASN A 80 5.61 -26.67 -15.78
CA ASN A 80 4.56 -27.40 -16.49
C ASN A 80 4.31 -26.76 -17.87
N LEU A 81 3.95 -27.58 -18.86
CA LEU A 81 3.57 -27.11 -20.20
C LEU A 81 2.08 -26.72 -20.28
N VAL A 82 1.29 -27.12 -19.28
CA VAL A 82 -0.14 -26.86 -19.21
C VAL A 82 -0.46 -26.15 -17.88
N SER A 83 -1.28 -25.10 -17.93
CA SER A 83 -1.72 -24.38 -16.73
C SER A 83 -2.90 -25.07 -16.04
N PRO A 84 -3.02 -24.99 -14.71
CA PRO A 84 -2.07 -24.37 -13.78
C PRO A 84 -0.86 -25.28 -13.48
N ALA A 85 0.33 -24.68 -13.33
CA ALA A 85 1.54 -25.41 -12.96
C ALA A 85 1.63 -25.71 -11.45
N PHE A 86 0.97 -24.90 -10.62
CA PHE A 86 0.96 -25.01 -9.16
C PHE A 86 -0.47 -24.89 -8.64
N ARG A 87 -0.84 -25.77 -7.70
CA ARG A 87 -2.11 -25.76 -6.96
C ARG A 87 -1.81 -26.01 -5.49
N LEU A 88 -2.22 -25.08 -4.63
CA LEU A 88 -2.11 -25.19 -3.17
C LEU A 88 -3.52 -25.18 -2.57
N GLU A 89 -3.92 -26.30 -1.99
CA GLU A 89 -5.19 -26.44 -1.28
C GLU A 89 -4.91 -26.59 0.21
N ASP A 90 -5.18 -25.54 0.97
CA ASP A 90 -4.95 -25.48 2.41
C ASP A 90 -6.26 -25.25 3.20
N GLY A 91 -7.40 -25.25 2.52
CA GLY A 91 -8.72 -24.95 3.07
C GLY A 91 -9.09 -23.47 3.05
N THR A 92 -8.17 -22.57 2.69
CA THR A 92 -8.41 -21.13 2.64
C THR A 92 -8.64 -20.61 1.21
N GLN A 93 -8.34 -21.41 0.19
CA GLN A 93 -8.50 -21.04 -1.23
C GLN A 93 -9.94 -20.62 -1.58
N GLY A 94 -10.09 -19.72 -2.55
CA GLY A 94 -11.40 -19.23 -3.00
C GLY A 94 -11.29 -18.29 -4.20
N ALA A 95 -12.41 -18.10 -4.92
CA ALA A 95 -12.46 -17.21 -6.08
C ALA A 95 -12.11 -15.77 -5.68
N GLY A 96 -11.20 -15.14 -6.42
CA GLY A 96 -10.75 -13.76 -6.17
C GLY A 96 -9.75 -13.59 -5.02
N LYS A 97 -9.31 -14.67 -4.38
CA LYS A 97 -8.27 -14.62 -3.34
C LYS A 97 -6.87 -14.70 -3.94
N VAL A 98 -5.90 -14.13 -3.23
CA VAL A 98 -4.47 -14.16 -3.55
C VAL A 98 -3.68 -14.81 -2.42
N LEU A 99 -2.61 -15.52 -2.77
CA LEU A 99 -1.70 -16.13 -1.79
C LEU A 99 -0.91 -15.01 -1.09
N THR A 100 -1.07 -14.90 0.23
CA THR A 100 -0.43 -13.85 1.03
C THR A 100 0.32 -14.46 2.20
N SER A 101 1.46 -13.87 2.55
CA SER A 101 2.29 -14.28 3.70
C SER A 101 1.90 -13.53 4.97
N ASP A 102 1.93 -14.21 6.11
CA ASP A 102 1.96 -13.59 7.44
C ASP A 102 3.39 -13.17 7.86
N THR A 103 3.56 -12.68 9.09
CA THR A 103 4.85 -12.25 9.66
C THR A 103 5.84 -13.40 9.90
N ASN A 104 5.37 -14.64 9.94
CA ASN A 104 6.18 -15.84 10.12
C ASN A 104 6.51 -16.54 8.80
N GLY A 105 6.03 -16.02 7.66
CA GLY A 105 6.23 -16.63 6.35
C GLY A 105 5.16 -17.66 5.97
N ASN A 106 4.12 -17.87 6.77
CA ASN A 106 3.05 -18.80 6.42
C ASN A 106 2.18 -18.20 5.33
N SER A 107 1.86 -19.00 4.33
CA SER A 107 1.00 -18.58 3.23
C SER A 107 -0.46 -18.98 3.48
N SER A 108 -1.40 -18.09 3.14
CA SER A 108 -2.84 -18.41 3.09
C SER A 108 -3.52 -17.60 1.99
N TRP A 109 -4.66 -18.10 1.50
CA TRP A 109 -5.46 -17.39 0.51
C TRP A 109 -6.41 -16.41 1.18
N VAL A 110 -6.25 -15.13 0.85
CA VAL A 110 -7.05 -14.02 1.39
C VAL A 110 -7.56 -13.12 0.27
N TYR A 111 -8.66 -12.41 0.51
CA TYR A 111 -9.04 -11.34 -0.41
C TYR A 111 -7.97 -10.26 -0.41
N PRO A 112 -7.55 -9.75 -1.58
CA PRO A 112 -6.64 -8.61 -1.61
C PRO A 112 -7.31 -7.42 -0.94
N ALA A 113 -6.59 -6.77 -0.01
CA ALA A 113 -7.03 -5.52 0.61
C ALA A 113 -6.06 -4.41 0.19
N LEU A 114 -6.61 -3.24 -0.16
CA LEU A 114 -5.80 -2.05 -0.33
C LEU A 114 -5.34 -1.59 1.04
N LYS A 115 -4.03 -1.58 1.26
CA LYS A 115 -3.46 -0.98 2.48
C LYS A 115 -3.47 0.53 2.31
N ALA A 116 -4.49 1.17 2.88
CA ALA A 116 -4.53 2.62 2.97
C ALA A 116 -3.59 3.12 4.09
N ILE A 117 -2.89 4.21 3.84
CA ILE A 117 -2.17 4.97 4.86
C ILE A 117 -3.07 6.13 5.28
N SER A 118 -3.41 6.22 6.57
CA SER A 118 -4.17 7.37 7.07
C SER A 118 -3.26 8.59 7.16
N GLY A 119 -3.75 9.72 6.67
CA GLY A 119 -3.19 11.03 6.99
C GLY A 119 -3.62 11.47 8.39
N ASN A 120 -2.88 12.42 8.93
CA ASN A 120 -3.24 13.14 10.15
C ASN A 120 -4.02 14.38 9.75
N LEU A 121 -5.10 14.67 10.49
CA LEU A 121 -5.87 15.90 10.37
C LEU A 121 -5.80 16.67 11.71
N PRO A 122 -5.94 18.01 11.69
CA PRO A 122 -5.84 18.82 12.90
C PRO A 122 -6.91 18.46 13.94
N THR A 123 -6.59 18.59 15.22
CA THR A 123 -7.54 18.40 16.33
C THR A 123 -8.18 19.70 16.81
N SER A 124 -7.72 20.85 16.30
CA SER A 124 -8.32 22.17 16.53
C SER A 124 -9.14 22.62 15.32
N LEU A 125 -9.99 23.63 15.52
CA LEU A 125 -10.56 24.39 14.40
C LEU A 125 -9.42 25.03 13.61
N VAL A 126 -9.57 25.06 12.28
CA VAL A 126 -8.63 25.67 11.34
C VAL A 126 -9.47 26.38 10.30
N SER A 127 -9.28 27.70 10.19
CA SER A 127 -10.16 28.55 9.38
C SER A 127 -9.38 29.61 8.62
N PHE A 128 -9.84 29.94 7.42
CA PHE A 128 -9.45 31.17 6.75
C PHE A 128 -10.02 32.31 7.59
N SER A 129 -9.23 33.36 7.80
CA SER A 129 -9.70 34.58 8.43
C SER A 129 -9.42 35.74 7.48
N SER A 130 -10.46 36.28 6.86
CA SER A 130 -10.36 37.46 5.99
C SER A 130 -11.30 38.54 6.50
N TYR A 131 -10.79 39.76 6.68
CA TYR A 131 -11.50 40.86 7.33
C TYR A 131 -11.57 42.10 6.43
N GLY A 132 -12.78 42.42 5.96
CA GLY A 132 -13.20 43.77 5.54
C GLY A 132 -12.41 44.44 4.40
N THR A 133 -12.70 45.73 4.19
CA THR A 133 -12.13 46.56 3.13
C THR A 133 -10.61 46.60 3.18
N GLY A 134 -9.94 46.13 2.12
CA GLY A 134 -8.48 46.20 1.94
C GLY A 134 -7.70 44.91 2.18
N ASN A 135 -8.37 43.80 2.54
CA ASN A 135 -7.72 42.51 2.77
C ASN A 135 -7.93 41.59 1.55
N PRO A 136 -6.88 40.97 0.98
CA PRO A 136 -7.04 40.12 -0.19
C PRO A 136 -7.86 38.86 0.18
N PRO A 137 -8.91 38.54 -0.57
CA PRO A 137 -9.72 37.34 -0.34
C PRO A 137 -9.01 36.05 -0.80
N ASN A 138 -7.85 36.20 -1.45
CA ASN A 138 -7.02 35.13 -1.98
C ASN A 138 -5.94 34.76 -0.95
N ILE A 139 -6.17 33.70 -0.18
CA ILE A 139 -5.30 33.27 0.91
C ILE A 139 -5.09 31.76 0.82
N SER A 140 -3.86 31.32 1.07
CA SER A 140 -3.51 29.91 1.28
C SER A 140 -3.24 29.67 2.76
N MET A 141 -3.66 28.52 3.28
CA MET A 141 -3.32 28.09 4.63
C MET A 141 -2.81 26.66 4.65
N TYR A 142 -1.88 26.40 5.57
CA TYR A 142 -1.62 25.05 6.01
C TYR A 142 -2.78 24.59 6.90
N THR A 143 -3.37 23.44 6.57
CA THR A 143 -4.55 22.95 7.30
C THR A 143 -4.19 22.28 8.63
N GLY A 144 -2.91 22.06 8.93
CA GLY A 144 -2.49 21.15 10.00
C GLY A 144 -2.50 19.67 9.60
N GLY A 145 -3.04 19.34 8.42
CA GLY A 145 -3.10 17.96 7.92
C GLY A 145 -1.80 17.53 7.23
N TYR A 146 -1.32 16.32 7.48
CA TYR A 146 -0.13 15.77 6.80
C TYR A 146 -0.17 14.25 6.68
N ILE A 147 0.53 13.70 5.70
CA ILE A 147 0.64 12.25 5.47
C ILE A 147 2.08 11.85 5.12
N ASN A 148 2.56 10.75 5.70
CA ASN A 148 3.90 10.20 5.45
C ASN A 148 3.80 9.01 4.51
N LEU A 149 4.45 9.09 3.35
CA LEU A 149 4.35 8.05 2.32
C LEU A 149 5.73 7.48 1.98
N PRO A 150 5.87 6.14 1.93
CA PRO A 150 7.06 5.48 1.40
C PRO A 150 7.31 5.83 -0.07
N PRO A 151 8.51 5.49 -0.60
CA PRO A 151 8.80 5.61 -2.02
C PRO A 151 7.74 4.90 -2.87
N GLY A 152 7.34 5.51 -3.98
CA GLY A 152 6.35 4.97 -4.91
C GLY A 152 5.20 5.95 -5.23
N LYS A 153 4.25 5.46 -6.04
CA LYS A 153 3.09 6.24 -6.46
C LYS A 153 1.90 6.01 -5.54
N TRP A 154 1.22 7.09 -5.20
CA TRP A 154 0.09 7.09 -4.28
C TRP A 154 -1.03 7.97 -4.81
N LEU A 155 -2.27 7.50 -4.70
CA LEU A 155 -3.44 8.37 -4.81
C LEU A 155 -3.83 8.82 -3.40
N ILE A 156 -3.67 10.11 -3.14
CA ILE A 156 -3.98 10.71 -1.84
C ILE A 156 -5.37 11.33 -1.96
N SER A 157 -6.34 10.79 -1.22
CA SER A 157 -7.71 11.25 -1.17
C SER A 157 -7.94 12.10 0.08
N PHE A 158 -8.60 13.24 -0.09
CA PHE A 158 -8.97 14.13 0.99
C PHE A 158 -10.35 14.73 0.74
N GLY A 159 -11.04 15.04 1.82
CA GLY A 159 -12.32 15.70 1.76
C GLY A 159 -12.63 16.45 3.03
N SER A 160 -13.29 17.59 2.90
CA SER A 160 -13.90 18.31 4.00
C SER A 160 -15.03 19.20 3.49
N ILE A 161 -15.96 19.55 4.38
CA ILE A 161 -16.80 20.71 4.14
C ILE A 161 -15.95 21.97 4.36
N ALA A 162 -16.08 22.96 3.47
CA ALA A 162 -15.72 24.35 3.74
C ALA A 162 -16.98 25.05 4.24
N SER A 163 -16.97 25.57 5.48
CA SER A 163 -18.17 26.16 6.09
C SER A 163 -17.90 27.46 6.83
N MET A 164 -18.88 28.35 6.75
CA MET A 164 -18.98 29.57 7.55
C MET A 164 -19.81 29.31 8.81
N GLY A 165 -20.01 30.34 9.64
CA GLY A 165 -20.97 30.28 10.73
C GLY A 165 -22.36 29.84 10.27
N GLN A 166 -23.11 29.19 11.18
CA GLN A 166 -24.41 28.58 10.86
C GLN A 166 -25.40 29.57 10.21
N ASN A 167 -25.36 30.83 10.65
CA ASN A 167 -26.24 31.90 10.20
C ASN A 167 -25.60 32.82 9.15
N ASP A 168 -24.32 32.61 8.82
CA ASP A 168 -23.60 33.45 7.88
C ASP A 168 -23.94 33.07 6.45
N ARG A 169 -24.23 34.06 5.61
CA ARG A 169 -24.51 33.85 4.19
C ARG A 169 -23.75 34.89 3.38
N ILE A 170 -23.12 34.47 2.28
CA ILE A 170 -22.60 35.41 1.30
C ILE A 170 -23.79 36.19 0.73
N ASN A 171 -23.70 37.52 0.76
CA ASN A 171 -24.74 38.40 0.21
C ASN A 171 -24.24 39.19 -1.01
N THR A 172 -22.95 39.12 -1.33
CA THR A 172 -22.40 39.76 -2.53
C THR A 172 -22.96 39.13 -3.80
N THR A 173 -23.37 39.96 -4.74
CA THR A 173 -23.84 39.54 -6.07
C THR A 173 -22.65 39.46 -7.04
N ASP A 174 -22.74 38.57 -8.03
CA ASP A 174 -21.71 38.36 -9.06
C ASP A 174 -20.31 38.01 -8.52
N ALA A 175 -20.28 37.36 -7.36
CA ALA A 175 -19.07 36.88 -6.71
C ALA A 175 -19.29 35.57 -5.95
N GLN A 176 -18.24 34.79 -5.85
CA GLN A 176 -18.18 33.56 -5.06
C GLN A 176 -16.79 33.40 -4.44
N LEU A 177 -16.72 32.60 -3.38
CA LEU A 177 -15.45 32.13 -2.84
C LEU A 177 -15.20 30.72 -3.35
N TRP A 178 -14.14 30.55 -4.12
CA TRP A 178 -13.66 29.24 -4.56
C TRP A 178 -12.67 28.70 -3.53
N CYS A 179 -13.04 27.60 -2.89
CA CYS A 179 -12.21 26.88 -1.93
C CYS A 179 -11.60 25.67 -2.62
N THR A 180 -10.28 25.54 -2.59
CA THR A 180 -9.55 24.40 -3.15
C THR A 180 -8.57 23.82 -2.15
N ALA A 181 -8.09 22.61 -2.37
CA ALA A 181 -7.03 21.99 -1.59
C ALA A 181 -5.96 21.35 -2.47
N PHE A 182 -4.73 21.38 -1.98
CA PHE A 182 -3.54 20.89 -2.67
C PHE A 182 -2.53 20.32 -1.67
N LEU A 183 -1.50 19.66 -2.19
CA LEU A 183 -0.41 19.11 -1.39
C LEU A 183 0.85 19.93 -1.55
N SER A 184 1.59 20.12 -0.46
CA SER A 184 2.88 20.80 -0.41
C SER A 184 3.94 19.92 0.26
N ASP A 185 5.19 20.19 -0.07
CA ASP A 185 6.35 19.61 0.61
C ASP A 185 6.74 20.39 1.89
N SER A 186 6.06 21.51 2.19
CA SER A 186 6.31 22.38 3.34
C SER A 186 5.03 22.63 4.14
N ASN A 187 5.17 22.85 5.45
CA ASN A 187 4.08 23.31 6.34
C ASN A 187 4.15 24.82 6.65
N ALA A 188 5.05 25.56 5.99
CA ALA A 188 5.29 26.97 6.22
C ALA A 188 5.14 27.83 4.95
N GLY A 189 4.99 29.15 5.14
CA GLY A 189 4.86 30.12 4.05
C GLY A 189 3.47 30.11 3.41
N ALA A 190 3.42 30.24 2.08
CA ALA A 190 2.17 30.18 1.31
C ALA A 190 1.86 28.78 0.76
N GLY A 191 2.69 27.78 1.07
CA GLY A 191 2.52 26.40 0.58
C GLY A 191 2.72 26.28 -0.93
N THR A 192 3.93 25.97 -1.37
CA THR A 192 4.16 25.65 -2.79
C THR A 192 3.62 24.27 -3.10
N ILE A 193 2.87 24.12 -4.20
CA ILE A 193 2.39 22.82 -4.67
C ILE A 193 3.58 21.86 -4.85
N THR A 194 3.47 20.65 -4.31
CA THR A 194 4.50 19.61 -4.45
C THR A 194 4.79 19.36 -5.92
N ALA A 195 6.06 19.24 -6.29
CA ALA A 195 6.45 18.88 -7.65
C ALA A 195 6.18 17.40 -7.98
N ASP A 196 5.88 16.58 -6.96
CA ASP A 196 5.66 15.14 -7.11
C ASP A 196 4.28 14.79 -7.68
N TYR A 197 3.38 15.77 -7.84
CA TYR A 197 2.05 15.50 -8.39
C TYR A 197 2.14 14.92 -9.81
N ILE A 198 1.32 13.91 -10.09
CA ILE A 198 1.29 13.23 -11.38
C ILE A 198 0.19 13.88 -12.22
N SER A 199 0.56 14.87 -13.04
CA SER A 199 -0.38 15.64 -13.88
C SER A 199 -1.22 14.78 -14.83
N ALA A 200 -0.72 13.61 -15.23
CA ALA A 200 -1.44 12.67 -16.09
C ALA A 200 -2.62 11.97 -15.38
N TYR A 201 -2.64 11.93 -14.05
CA TYR A 201 -3.68 11.26 -13.27
C TYR A 201 -4.60 12.25 -12.55
N THR A 202 -4.05 13.35 -12.04
CA THR A 202 -4.79 14.37 -11.28
C THR A 202 -4.23 15.76 -11.54
N GLY A 203 -5.05 16.80 -11.34
CA GLY A 203 -4.58 18.19 -11.33
C GLY A 203 -3.76 18.54 -10.08
N GLN A 204 -3.08 19.69 -10.14
CA GLN A 204 -2.32 20.26 -9.02
C GLN A 204 -3.19 20.61 -7.81
N ARG A 205 -4.43 21.03 -8.08
CA ARG A 205 -5.50 21.22 -7.10
C ARG A 205 -6.45 20.05 -7.23
N GLY A 206 -6.42 19.14 -6.27
CA GLY A 206 -7.19 17.89 -6.33
C GLY A 206 -8.63 18.03 -5.92
N SER A 207 -9.08 19.23 -5.55
CA SER A 207 -10.46 19.51 -5.12
C SER A 207 -10.84 20.96 -5.38
N GLY A 208 -12.14 21.22 -5.48
CA GLY A 208 -12.68 22.57 -5.54
C GLY A 208 -14.18 22.60 -5.21
N GLY A 209 -14.60 23.66 -4.53
CA GLY A 209 -16.01 23.94 -4.27
C GLY A 209 -16.21 25.44 -4.09
N SER A 210 -17.33 25.98 -4.57
CA SER A 210 -17.64 27.40 -4.41
C SER A 210 -18.73 27.64 -3.37
N ILE A 211 -18.60 28.74 -2.64
CA ILE A 211 -19.65 29.33 -1.81
C ILE A 211 -20.07 30.62 -2.52
N GLY A 212 -21.30 30.64 -3.02
CA GLY A 212 -21.88 31.81 -3.69
C GLY A 212 -22.95 32.49 -2.85
N ARG A 213 -23.64 33.47 -3.45
CA ARG A 213 -24.72 34.22 -2.78
C ARG A 213 -25.79 33.29 -2.19
N GLY A 214 -26.16 33.52 -0.93
CA GLY A 214 -27.14 32.73 -0.19
C GLY A 214 -26.62 31.39 0.34
N MET A 215 -25.34 31.06 0.12
CA MET A 215 -24.72 29.84 0.63
C MET A 215 -23.83 30.14 1.83
N ASN A 216 -23.57 29.12 2.65
CA ASN A 216 -22.63 29.17 3.78
C ASN A 216 -21.65 28.00 3.83
N ARG A 217 -21.74 27.09 2.86
CA ARG A 217 -20.92 25.89 2.82
C ARG A 217 -20.83 25.32 1.41
N THR A 218 -19.75 24.60 1.19
CA THR A 218 -19.50 23.82 -0.03
C THR A 218 -18.64 22.61 0.30
N MET A 219 -18.56 21.64 -0.60
CA MET A 219 -17.69 20.47 -0.44
C MET A 219 -16.34 20.75 -1.08
N VAL A 220 -15.26 20.42 -0.37
CA VAL A 220 -13.90 20.44 -0.89
C VAL A 220 -13.39 19.00 -0.83
N ILE A 221 -13.68 18.24 -1.89
CA ILE A 221 -13.43 16.81 -1.98
C ILE A 221 -12.64 16.50 -3.24
N GLY A 222 -11.65 15.61 -3.11
CA GLY A 222 -11.06 14.92 -4.24
C GLY A 222 -9.75 14.24 -3.89
N SER A 223 -8.81 14.25 -4.82
CA SER A 223 -7.57 13.49 -4.69
C SER A 223 -6.44 14.05 -5.53
N ILE A 224 -5.21 13.81 -5.08
CA ILE A 224 -3.98 14.12 -5.82
C ILE A 224 -3.15 12.84 -5.88
N ALA A 225 -2.77 12.45 -7.10
CA ALA A 225 -1.77 11.42 -7.32
C ALA A 225 -0.37 12.04 -7.17
N VAL A 226 0.50 11.39 -6.40
CA VAL A 226 1.90 11.80 -6.22
C VAL A 226 2.84 10.63 -6.50
N ASN A 227 4.06 10.94 -6.90
CA ASN A 227 5.15 9.97 -7.00
C ASN A 227 6.29 10.38 -6.06
N ASN A 228 6.38 9.73 -4.90
CA ASN A 228 7.53 9.93 -4.02
C ASN A 228 8.75 9.21 -4.64
N VAL A 229 9.57 10.00 -5.34
CA VAL A 229 10.81 9.53 -5.98
C VAL A 229 12.00 9.51 -5.02
N ASN A 230 11.85 9.98 -3.78
CA ASN A 230 12.91 9.92 -2.79
C ASN A 230 13.16 8.48 -2.36
N GLY A 231 14.40 8.13 -1.99
CA GLY A 231 14.75 6.81 -1.47
C GLY A 231 14.19 6.48 -0.07
N GLY A 232 13.36 7.35 0.50
CA GLY A 232 12.77 7.19 1.83
C GLY A 232 11.39 7.83 1.94
N ASN A 233 10.81 7.77 3.14
CA ASN A 233 9.50 8.34 3.40
C ASN A 233 9.53 9.86 3.20
N LYS A 234 8.50 10.39 2.52
CA LYS A 234 8.29 11.83 2.34
C LYS A 234 6.98 12.25 3.02
N THR A 235 6.98 13.42 3.64
CA THR A 235 5.78 14.03 4.23
C THR A 235 5.14 14.98 3.24
N TYR A 236 3.86 14.78 2.95
CA TYR A 236 3.05 15.72 2.18
C TYR A 236 2.08 16.44 3.12
N TYR A 237 2.05 17.76 3.04
CA TYR A 237 1.22 18.63 3.86
C TYR A 237 -0.02 19.03 3.06
N LEU A 238 -1.19 18.93 3.69
CA LEU A 238 -2.46 19.35 3.11
C LEU A 238 -2.63 20.86 3.30
N TRP A 239 -2.73 21.57 2.20
CA TRP A 239 -2.99 23.00 2.16
C TRP A 239 -4.33 23.28 1.52
N ALA A 240 -4.91 24.42 1.86
CA ALA A 240 -6.15 24.89 1.26
C ALA A 240 -6.02 26.34 0.80
N ASN A 241 -6.74 26.69 -0.26
CA ASN A 241 -6.89 28.05 -0.75
C ASN A 241 -8.33 28.50 -0.61
N GLN A 242 -8.49 29.79 -0.40
CA GLN A 242 -9.72 30.53 -0.63
C GLN A 242 -9.39 31.58 -1.67
N GLU A 243 -10.21 31.69 -2.72
CA GLU A 243 -10.05 32.68 -3.79
C GLU A 243 -11.38 33.37 -4.09
N LEU A 244 -11.34 34.69 -4.31
CA LEU A 244 -12.49 35.43 -4.80
C LEU A 244 -12.56 35.31 -6.32
N GLU A 245 -13.68 34.77 -6.79
CA GLU A 245 -14.03 34.69 -8.19
C GLU A 245 -15.19 35.65 -8.46
N THR A 246 -15.02 36.56 -9.41
CA THR A 246 -16.01 37.59 -9.74
C THR A 246 -16.24 37.69 -11.24
N ALA A 247 -17.42 38.18 -11.62
CA ALA A 247 -17.65 38.64 -12.99
C ALA A 247 -16.66 39.77 -13.38
N PRO A 248 -16.46 40.04 -14.68
CA PRO A 248 -15.73 41.23 -15.14
C PRO A 248 -16.30 42.51 -14.52
N ALA A 249 -15.44 43.37 -13.98
CA ALA A 249 -15.82 44.55 -13.17
C ALA A 249 -16.67 44.25 -11.92
N GLY A 250 -16.63 43.01 -11.43
CA GLY A 250 -17.28 42.58 -10.21
C GLY A 250 -16.63 43.14 -8.93
N PRO A 251 -17.22 42.83 -7.77
CA PRO A 251 -16.77 43.39 -6.49
C PRO A 251 -15.39 42.85 -6.10
N SER A 252 -14.57 43.67 -5.45
CA SER A 252 -13.25 43.23 -4.99
C SER A 252 -13.28 42.45 -3.67
N GLN A 253 -14.46 42.29 -3.06
CA GLN A 253 -14.66 41.74 -1.70
C GLN A 253 -16.00 41.02 -1.55
N ILE A 254 -16.10 40.22 -0.49
CA ILE A 254 -17.31 39.48 -0.08
C ILE A 254 -17.91 40.10 1.18
N ASN A 255 -19.21 40.35 1.12
CA ASN A 255 -20.05 40.79 2.24
C ASN A 255 -20.88 39.61 2.74
N ILE A 256 -20.94 39.48 4.06
CA ILE A 256 -21.76 38.47 4.75
C ILE A 256 -22.96 39.14 5.40
N ASN A 257 -24.14 38.51 5.30
CA ASN A 257 -25.40 38.94 5.93
C ASN A 257 -25.81 40.40 5.66
N GLY A 258 -25.36 41.02 4.56
CA GLY A 258 -25.72 42.39 4.18
C GLY A 258 -25.01 43.50 4.95
N THR A 259 -24.03 43.18 5.79
CA THR A 259 -23.16 44.18 6.42
C THR A 259 -21.89 44.38 5.60
N SER A 260 -21.54 45.63 5.29
CA SER A 260 -20.36 46.00 4.50
C SER A 260 -19.02 45.88 5.26
N THR A 261 -19.03 45.44 6.52
CA THR A 261 -17.88 45.47 7.44
C THR A 261 -17.70 44.21 8.30
N ALA A 262 -18.53 43.17 8.16
CA ALA A 262 -18.36 41.95 8.95
C ALA A 262 -17.23 41.08 8.36
N GLY A 263 -16.16 40.88 9.13
CA GLY A 263 -15.19 39.83 8.85
C GLY A 263 -15.83 38.46 8.88
N TYR A 264 -15.27 37.52 8.12
CA TYR A 264 -15.78 36.16 8.05
C TYR A 264 -14.66 35.14 8.19
N TRP A 265 -15.07 33.94 8.54
CA TRP A 265 -14.18 32.79 8.61
C TRP A 265 -14.78 31.63 7.84
N ILE A 266 -13.90 30.85 7.21
CA ILE A 266 -14.26 29.59 6.57
C ILE A 266 -13.44 28.49 7.23
N ASN A 267 -14.12 27.62 7.97
CA ASN A 267 -13.51 26.43 8.53
C ASN A 267 -13.38 25.35 7.45
N LEU A 268 -12.20 24.73 7.38
CA LEU A 268 -11.91 23.69 6.39
C LEU A 268 -10.83 22.73 6.93
N PHE A 269 -11.09 21.42 6.87
CA PHE A 269 -10.28 20.31 7.44
C PHE A 269 -10.06 20.34 8.97
N GLY A 270 -10.33 21.48 9.62
CA GLY A 270 -10.35 21.64 11.07
C GLY A 270 -11.29 20.70 11.81
N ASN A 271 -11.05 20.50 13.10
CA ASN A 271 -11.92 19.76 13.99
C ASN A 271 -13.24 20.52 14.19
N GLY A 272 -14.38 19.87 13.92
CA GLY A 272 -15.70 20.52 13.90
C GLY A 272 -16.44 20.34 12.58
N ASN A 273 -15.76 19.99 11.48
CA ASN A 273 -16.41 19.57 10.24
C ASN A 273 -17.01 18.16 10.41
N TRP A 274 -18.27 18.00 10.00
CA TRP A 274 -18.99 16.72 10.05
C TRP A 274 -18.45 15.70 9.05
N GLU A 275 -17.85 16.18 7.97
CA GLU A 275 -17.21 15.37 6.94
C GLU A 275 -15.77 15.81 6.86
N ARG A 276 -14.84 14.92 7.21
CA ARG A 276 -13.42 15.08 6.93
C ARG A 276 -12.71 13.74 6.82
N TYR A 277 -11.86 13.60 5.80
CA TYR A 277 -11.02 12.42 5.64
C TYR A 277 -9.72 12.79 4.93
N PHE A 278 -8.68 12.01 5.20
CA PHE A 278 -7.39 12.14 4.54
C PHE A 278 -6.65 10.81 4.59
N TYR A 279 -6.42 10.18 3.45
CA TYR A 279 -5.73 8.90 3.35
C TYR A 279 -5.08 8.73 1.98
N ALA A 280 -4.20 7.75 1.83
CA ALA A 280 -3.58 7.39 0.57
C ALA A 280 -3.69 5.90 0.29
N ILE A 281 -3.83 5.54 -0.98
CA ILE A 281 -3.74 4.16 -1.47
C ILE A 281 -2.61 4.04 -2.50
N PRO A 282 -1.91 2.90 -2.55
CA PRO A 282 -0.88 2.69 -3.56
C PRO A 282 -1.53 2.58 -4.95
N ILE A 283 -0.89 3.15 -5.97
CA ILE A 283 -1.31 3.07 -7.37
C ILE A 283 -0.14 2.63 -8.26
N GLN A 284 -0.46 2.13 -9.47
CA GLN A 284 0.53 1.66 -10.44
C GLN A 284 1.10 2.79 -11.30
#